data_AF-A0A838FC19-F1
#
_entry.id   AF-A0A838FC19-F1
#
_cell.length_a   1.000
_cell.length_b   1.000
_cell.length_c   1.000
_cell.angle_alpha   90.00
_cell.angle_beta   90.00
_cell.angle_gamma   90.00
#
_symmetry.space_group_name_H-M   'P 1'
#
loop_
_entity.id
_entity.type
_entity.pdbx_description
1 polymer ?
#
loop_
_entity_poly.entity_id
_entity_poly.type
_entity_poly.pdbx_seq_one_letter_code
_entity_poly.pdbx_strand_id
1 'polypeptide(L)' 'MVHVSPNPVTDAIHITTDLPKKCEVSLLDIYGRIIYTATILQSATIDVDNFADGVYFLGVKTEDDKVVRQWVKQ' A
#
# COMPACT_ATOMS: atom_id res chain seq x y z
N MET A 1 5.66 -1.80 12.60
CA MET A 1 5.29 -0.54 11.92
C MET A 1 4.94 -0.84 10.47
N VAL A 2 4.28 0.07 9.74
CA VAL A 2 3.98 -0.10 8.29
C VAL A 2 4.70 0.99 7.50
N HIS A 3 5.45 0.59 6.47
CA HIS A 3 6.20 1.45 5.56
C HIS A 3 5.84 1.19 4.10
N VAL A 4 5.93 2.26 3.31
CA VAL A 4 5.79 2.24 1.85
C VAL A 4 6.96 3.02 1.26
N SER A 5 7.66 2.41 0.30
CA SER A 5 8.84 2.99 -0.34
C SER A 5 9.02 2.45 -1.75
N PRO A 6 9.56 3.21 -2.71
CA PRO A 6 9.91 4.62 -2.58
C PRO A 6 8.64 5.49 -2.51
N ASN A 7 8.82 6.74 -2.05
CA ASN A 7 7.77 7.74 -2.08
C ASN A 7 8.44 9.11 -2.28
N PRO A 8 8.32 9.74 -3.46
CA PRO A 8 7.51 9.33 -4.63
C PRO A 8 7.98 8.04 -5.34
N VAL A 9 7.13 7.45 -6.18
CA VAL A 9 7.37 6.20 -6.94
C VAL A 9 6.97 6.34 -8.41
N THR A 10 7.66 5.61 -9.29
CA THR A 10 7.36 5.55 -10.73
C THR A 10 6.84 4.19 -11.19
N ASP A 11 7.43 3.11 -10.71
CA ASP A 11 7.29 1.76 -11.28
C ASP A 11 6.73 0.74 -10.29
N ALA A 12 7.32 0.64 -9.09
CA ALA A 12 6.89 -0.33 -8.10
C ALA A 12 7.04 0.20 -6.67
N ILE A 13 6.03 -0.05 -5.84
CA ILE A 13 6.12 0.19 -4.39
C ILE A 13 6.49 -1.08 -3.66
N HIS A 14 7.33 -0.93 -2.64
CA HIS A 14 7.63 -1.92 -1.63
C HIS A 14 6.90 -1.56 -0.34
N ILE A 15 6.13 -2.51 0.14
CA ILE A 15 5.41 -2.42 1.41
C ILE A 15 6.14 -3.34 2.38
N THR A 16 6.46 -2.82 3.56
CA THR A 16 7.01 -3.63 4.66
C THR A 16 6.22 -3.39 5.94
N THR A 17 6.08 -4.47 6.71
CA THR A 17 5.38 -4.45 7.99
C THR A 17 6.04 -5.39 8.98
N ASP A 18 6.16 -4.94 10.23
CA ASP A 18 6.65 -5.76 11.35
C ASP A 18 5.52 -6.52 12.06
N LEU A 19 4.31 -6.54 11.46
CA LEU A 19 3.17 -7.25 12.03
C LEU A 19 3.43 -8.76 11.99
N PRO A 20 3.18 -9.50 13.09
CA PRO A 20 3.54 -10.92 13.19
C PRO A 20 2.57 -11.87 12.46
N LYS A 21 1.49 -11.34 11.87
CA LYS A 21 0.42 -12.09 11.22
C LYS A 21 0.21 -11.60 9.79
N LYS A 22 -0.45 -12.42 8.97
CA LYS A 22 -0.92 -11.99 7.65
C LYS A 22 -1.87 -10.80 7.80
N CYS A 23 -1.69 -9.81 6.93
CA CYS A 23 -2.46 -8.58 6.90
C CYS A 23 -3.12 -8.42 5.53
N GLU A 24 -4.33 -7.87 5.50
CA GLU A 24 -4.97 -7.44 4.27
C GLU A 24 -4.46 -6.04 3.91
N VAL A 25 -4.05 -5.90 2.65
CA VAL A 25 -3.56 -4.66 2.08
C VAL A 25 -4.48 -4.24 0.98
N SER A 26 -4.78 -2.94 0.94
CA SER A 26 -5.59 -2.30 -0.09
C SER A 26 -4.88 -1.04 -0.59
N LEU A 27 -4.84 -0.84 -1.89
CA LEU A 27 -4.48 0.45 -2.48
C LEU A 27 -5.76 1.19 -2.84
N LEU A 28 -5.81 2.47 -2.49
CA LEU A 28 -6.94 3.35 -2.74
C LEU A 28 -6.46 4.59 -3.48
N ASP A 29 -7.28 5.08 -4.40
CA ASP A 29 -7.06 6.39 -5.03
C ASP A 29 -7.55 7.55 -4.15
N ILE A 30 -7.41 8.78 -4.63
CA ILE A 30 -7.86 10.00 -3.93
C ILE A 30 -9.36 10.04 -3.63
N TYR A 31 -10.17 9.26 -4.35
CA TYR A 31 -11.62 9.17 -4.16
C TYR A 31 -12.00 8.05 -3.17
N GLY A 32 -11.01 7.34 -2.60
CA GLY A 32 -11.22 6.22 -1.70
C GLY A 32 -11.67 4.94 -2.42
N ARG A 33 -11.53 4.85 -3.74
CA ARG A 33 -11.84 3.63 -4.50
C ARG A 33 -10.71 2.64 -4.31
N ILE A 34 -11.02 1.40 -3.92
CA ILE A 34 -10.04 0.32 -3.84
C ILE A 34 -9.69 -0.11 -5.26
N ILE A 35 -8.42 0.02 -5.63
CA ILE A 35 -7.90 -0.32 -6.97
C ILE A 35 -7.04 -1.58 -6.96
N TYR A 36 -6.61 -2.02 -5.78
CA TYR A 36 -5.84 -3.23 -5.59
C TYR A 36 -6.05 -3.80 -4.19
N THR A 37 -6.03 -5.12 -4.05
CA THR A 37 -6.05 -5.82 -2.76
C THR A 37 -5.12 -7.02 -2.77
N ALA A 38 -4.41 -7.26 -1.67
CA ALA A 38 -3.60 -8.46 -1.46
C ALA A 38 -3.50 -8.83 0.02
N THR A 39 -3.14 -10.08 0.30
CA THR A 39 -2.75 -10.50 1.64
C THR A 39 -1.24 -10.65 1.70
N ILE A 40 -0.59 -9.99 2.66
CA ILE A 40 0.88 -10.02 2.84
C ILE A 40 1.23 -10.50 4.25
N LEU A 41 2.42 -11.06 4.45
CA LEU A 41 2.91 -11.41 5.80
C LEU A 41 3.81 -10.30 6.36
N GLN A 42 4.96 -10.07 5.73
CA GLN A 42 5.94 -9.05 6.17
C GLN A 42 6.23 -8.03 5.08
N SER A 43 6.15 -8.43 3.81
CA SER A 43 6.39 -7.52 2.70
C SER A 43 5.64 -7.93 1.44
N ALA A 44 5.50 -6.97 0.54
CA ALA A 44 5.09 -7.18 -0.83
C ALA A 44 5.66 -6.10 -1.74
N THR A 45 5.82 -6.44 -3.00
CA THR A 45 6.10 -5.49 -4.08
C THR A 45 4.88 -5.43 -4.98
N ILE A 46 4.43 -4.22 -5.30
CA ILE A 46 3.28 -3.99 -6.17
C ILE A 46 3.75 -3.11 -7.33
N ASP A 47 3.52 -3.61 -8.55
CA ASP A 47 3.70 -2.85 -9.79
C ASP A 47 2.59 -1.77 -9.88
N VAL A 48 3.03 -0.53 -10.04
CA VAL A 48 2.18 0.65 -10.15
C VAL A 48 2.49 1.46 -11.42
N ASP A 49 3.22 0.89 -12.37
CA ASP A 49 3.65 1.57 -13.61
C ASP A 49 2.44 2.05 -14.42
N ASN A 50 1.36 1.25 -14.42
CA ASN A 50 0.11 1.55 -15.10
C ASN A 50 -0.82 2.49 -14.31
N PHE A 51 -0.40 2.99 -13.14
CA PHE A 51 -1.22 3.90 -12.34
C PHE A 51 -1.00 5.34 -12.82
N ALA A 52 -2.06 6.13 -12.85
CA ALA A 52 -1.96 7.55 -13.18
C ALA A 52 -1.17 8.30 -12.09
N ASP A 53 -0.48 9.37 -12.48
CA ASP A 53 0.25 10.20 -11.52
C ASP A 53 -0.72 10.86 -10.54
N GLY A 54 -0.32 10.92 -9.27
CA GLY A 54 -1.19 11.45 -8.22
C GLY A 54 -0.95 10.85 -6.85
N VAL A 55 -1.88 11.14 -5.94
CA VAL A 55 -1.83 10.70 -4.55
C VAL A 55 -2.64 9.42 -4.37
N TYR A 56 -2.09 8.49 -3.63
CA TYR A 56 -2.71 7.22 -3.31
C TYR A 56 -2.57 6.90 -1.82
N PHE A 57 -3.38 5.96 -1.36
CA PHE A 57 -3.38 5.49 0.02
C PHE A 57 -3.18 3.97 0.06
N LEU A 58 -2.30 3.54 0.95
CA LEU A 58 -2.12 2.16 1.36
C LEU A 58 -2.91 1.95 2.65
N GLY A 59 -3.98 1.17 2.59
CA GLY A 59 -4.69 0.66 3.75
C GLY A 59 -4.17 -0.72 4.14
N VAL A 60 -3.72 -0.89 5.38
CA VAL A 60 -3.36 -2.18 5.97
C VAL A 60 -4.34 -2.48 7.10
N LYS A 61 -4.99 -3.65 7.04
CA LYS A 61 -5.97 -4.10 8.02
C LYS A 61 -5.52 -5.41 8.64
N THR A 62 -5.55 -5.46 9.96
CA THR A 62 -5.45 -6.68 10.77
C THR A 62 -6.77 -6.95 11.50
N GLU A 63 -6.83 -8.01 12.29
CA GLU A 63 -7.99 -8.30 13.15
C GLU A 63 -8.28 -7.13 14.11
N ASP A 64 -7.23 -6.48 14.62
CA ASP A 64 -7.32 -5.53 15.73
C ASP A 64 -7.06 -4.06 15.33
N ASP A 65 -6.43 -3.82 14.17
CA ASP A 65 -5.94 -2.49 13.81
C ASP A 65 -6.10 -2.18 12.32
N LYS A 66 -6.18 -0.88 12.02
CA LYS A 66 -6.19 -0.34 10.66
C LYS A 66 -5.19 0.79 10.55
N VAL A 67 -4.21 0.60 9.68
CA VAL A 67 -3.18 1.60 9.38
C VAL A 67 -3.40 2.13 7.97
N VAL A 68 -3.29 3.45 7.80
CA VAL A 68 -3.31 4.10 6.49
C VAL A 68 -2.00 4.86 6.27
N ARG A 69 -1.44 4.78 5.06
CA ARG A 69 -0.24 5.52 4.63
C ARG A 69 -0.47 6.16 3.27
N GLN A 70 -0.11 7.42 3.14
CA GLN A 70 -0.15 8.14 1.86
C GLN A 70 1.16 7.89 1.07
N TRP A 71 1.05 7.78 -0.25
CA TRP A 71 2.19 7.74 -1.17
C TRP A 71 1.84 8.45 -2.49
N VAL A 72 2.86 8.83 -3.26
CA VAL A 72 2.71 9.65 -4.48
C VAL A 72 3.31 8.93 -5.69
N LYS A 73 2.51 8.75 -6.75
CA LYS A 73 2.92 8.25 -8.06
C LYS A 73 3.35 9.41 -8.96
N GLN A 74 4.47 9.23 -9.68
CA GLN A 74 5.09 10.16 -10.63
C GLN A 74 5.41 9.50 -11.96
#